data_AF-A0A945MEF5-F1
#
_entry.id   AF-A0A945MEF5-F1
#
_cell.length_a   1.000
_cell.length_b   1.000
_cell.length_c   1.000
_cell.angle_alpha   90.00
_cell.angle_beta   90.00
_cell.angle_gamma   90.00
#
_symmetry.space_group_name_H-M   'P 1'
#
loop_
_entity.id
_entity.type
_entity.pdbx_description
1 polymer ?
#
loop_
_entity_poly.entity_id
_entity_poly.type
_entity_poly.pdbx_seq_one_letter_code
_entity_poly.pdbx_strand_id
1 'polypeptide(L)'
;MPLESTENWIVIAEFSGSVYAEMAENILIDNEIPCFKKGDFLSTAYNISAMTLPGGSVKLYIPESFKTKSETLLNNILPKNE
;
A
#
# COMPACT_ATOMS: atom_id res chain seq x y z
N MET A 1 -11.69 -8.14 -29.99
CA MET A 1 -10.33 -8.00 -29.43
C MET A 1 -10.51 -7.52 -28.00
N PRO A 2 -10.15 -8.28 -26.95
CA PRO A 2 -10.15 -7.70 -25.63
C PRO A 2 -8.93 -6.77 -25.56
N LEU A 3 -9.18 -5.49 -25.31
CA LEU A 3 -8.17 -4.55 -24.86
C LEU A 3 -7.82 -5.05 -23.45
N GLU A 4 -6.86 -5.97 -23.34
CA GLU A 4 -6.19 -6.25 -22.08
C GLU A 4 -5.46 -4.95 -21.72
N SER A 5 -6.19 -4.06 -21.05
CA SER A 5 -5.60 -2.98 -20.30
C SER A 5 -4.77 -3.67 -19.23
N THR A 6 -3.50 -3.91 -19.53
CA THR A 6 -2.50 -4.29 -18.55
C THR A 6 -2.44 -3.10 -17.58
N GLU A 7 -3.34 -3.09 -16.59
CA GLU A 7 -3.32 -2.10 -15.53
C GLU A 7 -1.96 -2.26 -14.86
N ASN A 8 -1.04 -1.35 -15.17
CA ASN A 8 0.32 -1.47 -14.71
C ASN A 8 0.30 -1.11 -13.23
N TRP A 9 0.47 -2.10 -12.36
CA TRP A 9 0.46 -1.88 -10.91
C TRP A 9 1.85 -1.46 -10.47
N ILE A 10 1.94 -0.29 -9.86
CA ILE A 10 3.19 0.27 -9.36
C ILE A 10 3.20 0.31 -7.84
N VAL A 11 4.40 0.21 -7.26
CA VAL A 11 4.60 0.44 -5.82
C VAL A 11 4.61 1.95 -5.58
N ILE A 12 3.68 2.44 -4.76
CA ILE A 12 3.59 3.87 -4.43
C ILE A 12 4.32 4.22 -3.14
N ALA A 13 4.36 3.29 -2.19
CA ALA A 13 5.01 3.47 -0.91
C ALA A 13 5.41 2.12 -0.30
N GLU A 14 6.48 2.14 0.49
CA GLU A 14 6.91 1.03 1.34
C GLU A 14 6.90 1.50 2.80
N PHE A 15 6.27 0.72 3.66
CA PHE A 15 6.08 1.02 5.07
C PHE A 15 6.77 -0.04 5.91
N SER A 16 7.49 0.38 6.96
CA SER A 16 8.13 -0.52 7.92
C SER A 16 7.18 -1.07 9.01
N GLY A 17 5.87 -0.84 8.86
CA GLY A 17 4.86 -1.31 9.81
C GLY A 17 3.45 -1.29 9.23
N SER A 18 2.61 -2.21 9.72
CA SER A 18 1.25 -2.42 9.22
C SER A 18 0.33 -1.22 9.42
N VAL A 19 0.48 -0.50 10.54
CA VAL A 19 -0.42 0.63 10.88
C VAL A 19 -0.39 1.73 9.82
N TYR A 20 0.80 2.19 9.42
CA TYR A 20 0.92 3.23 8.39
C TYR A 20 0.46 2.74 7.01
N ALA A 21 0.72 1.47 6.70
CA ALA A 21 0.24 0.86 5.45
C ALA A 21 -1.30 0.75 5.41
N GLU A 22 -1.94 0.37 6.53
CA GLU A 22 -3.39 0.32 6.67
C GLU A 22 -4.01 1.72 6.59
N MET A 23 -3.37 2.73 7.19
CA MET A 23 -3.84 4.12 7.07
C MET A 23 -3.78 4.61 5.62
N ALA A 24 -2.68 4.35 4.92
CA ALA A 24 -2.50 4.70 3.52
C ALA A 24 -3.53 4.00 2.62
N GLU A 25 -3.76 2.70 2.82
CA GLU A 25 -4.76 1.92 2.08
C GLU A 25 -6.18 2.47 2.32
N ASN A 26 -6.57 2.74 3.56
CA ASN A 26 -7.89 3.27 3.87
C ASN A 26 -8.16 4.62 3.20
N ILE A 27 -7.17 5.52 3.14
CA ILE A 27 -7.31 6.82 2.47
C ILE A 27 -7.53 6.64 0.97
N LEU A 28 -6.82 5.71 0.35
CA LEU A 28 -6.99 5.41 -1.07
C LEU A 28 -8.38 4.81 -1.34
N ILE A 29 -8.82 3.86 -0.52
CA ILE A 29 -10.15 3.24 -0.62
C ILE A 29 -11.26 4.30 -0.46
N ASP A 30 -11.14 5.19 0.52
CA ASP A 30 -12.09 6.29 0.77
C ASP A 30 -12.19 7.25 -0.43
N ASN A 31 -11.10 7.39 -1.19
CA ASN A 31 -11.04 8.21 -2.41
C ASN A 31 -11.37 7.45 -3.70
N GLU A 32 -11.97 6.25 -3.57
CA GLU A 32 -12.34 5.34 -4.66
C GLU A 32 -11.14 4.92 -5.53
N ILE A 33 -9.95 4.86 -4.92
CA ILE A 33 -8.72 4.44 -5.60
C ILE A 33 -8.48 2.96 -5.29
N PRO A 34 -8.47 2.08 -6.32
CA PRO A 34 -8.09 0.69 -6.13
C PRO A 34 -6.63 0.60 -5.66
N CYS A 35 -6.41 -0.08 -4.55
CA CYS A 35 -5.08 -0.32 -4.00
C CYS A 35 -5.02 -1.70 -3.35
N PHE A 36 -3.82 -2.26 -3.25
CA PHE A 36 -3.59 -3.45 -2.42
C PHE A 36 -2.24 -3.35 -1.71
N LYS A 37 -2.22 -3.80 -0.46
CA LYS A 37 -0.99 -3.95 0.31
C LYS A 37 -0.44 -5.37 0.19
N LYS A 38 0.85 -5.49 -0.10
CA LYS A 38 1.59 -6.75 -0.07
C LYS A 38 2.79 -6.55 0.84
N GLY A 39 2.73 -7.15 2.02
CA GLY A 39 3.86 -7.17 2.93
C GLY A 39 4.45 -8.56 3.05
N ASP A 40 5.72 -8.60 3.40
CA ASP A 40 6.42 -9.81 3.84
C ASP A 40 6.03 -10.16 5.29
N PHE A 41 4.73 -10.02 5.61
CA PHE A 41 4.18 -10.55 6.84
C PHE A 41 4.08 -12.06 6.66
N LEU A 42 4.97 -12.81 7.30
CA LEU A 42 4.82 -14.23 7.52
C LEU A 42 3.58 -14.46 8.41
N SER A 43 2.40 -14.38 7.80
CA SER A 43 1.16 -14.91 8.37
C SER A 43 1.23 -16.43 8.24
N THR A 44 2.06 -17.05 9.07
CA THR A 44 1.90 -18.47 9.36
C THR A 44 0.53 -18.64 10.03
N ALA A 45 -0.17 -19.72 9.68
CA ALA A 45 -1.55 -20.03 10.01
C ALA A 45 -1.83 -20.29 11.51
N TYR A 46 -1.19 -19.54 12.39
CA TYR A 46 -1.43 -19.52 13.83
C TYR A 46 -1.66 -18.08 14.22
N ASN A 47 -2.79 -17.84 14.90
CA ASN A 47 -3.31 -16.57 15.39
C ASN A 47 -2.36 -15.84 16.37
N ILE A 48 -1.14 -15.54 15.93
CA ILE A 48 -0.11 -14.77 16.62
C ILE A 48 0.14 -13.58 15.72
N SER A 49 -0.31 -12.41 16.16
CA SER A 49 -0.20 -11.15 15.45
C SER A 49 1.24 -10.93 14.97
N ALA A 50 1.49 -11.19 13.67
CA ALA A 50 2.74 -10.86 12.99
C ALA A 50 2.97 -9.34 12.87
N MET A 51 2.16 -8.53 13.56
CA MET A 51 2.20 -7.07 13.60
C MET A 51 3.44 -6.51 14.32
N THR A 52 4.27 -7.34 14.96
CA THR A 52 5.36 -6.88 15.83
C THR A 52 6.74 -7.46 15.49
N LEU A 53 6.96 -8.06 14.32
CA LEU A 53 8.34 -8.39 13.92
C LEU A 53 9.04 -7.12 13.42
N PRO A 54 10.06 -6.60 14.14
CA PRO A 54 10.88 -5.52 13.62
C PRO A 54 11.60 -6.01 12.35
N GLY A 55 11.28 -5.39 11.21
CA GLY A 55 11.87 -5.73 9.91
C GLY A 55 10.88 -6.17 8.83
N GLY A 56 9.58 -6.29 9.12
CA GLY A 56 8.57 -6.48 8.07
C GLY A 56 8.34 -5.21 7.26
N SER A 57 8.51 -5.27 5.94
CA SER A 57 8.12 -4.18 5.04
C SER A 57 6.81 -4.50 4.33
N VAL A 58 5.94 -3.51 4.23
CA VAL A 58 4.65 -3.57 3.54
C VAL A 58 4.71 -2.64 2.35
N LYS A 59 4.58 -3.19 1.15
CA LYS A 59 4.52 -2.43 -0.10
C LYS A 59 3.07 -2.18 -0.48
N LEU A 60 2.74 -0.94 -0.77
CA LEU A 60 1.42 -0.54 -1.25
C LEU A 60 1.46 -0.41 -2.77
N TYR A 61 0.53 -1.07 -3.43
CA TYR A 61 0.40 -1.10 -4.89
C TYR A 61 -0.88 -0.41 -5.32
N ILE A 62 -0.80 0.30 -6.44
CA ILE A 62 -1.92 0.98 -7.10
C ILE A 62 -1.79 0.82 -8.61
N PRO A 63 -2.87 0.99 -9.38
CA PRO A 63 -2.75 1.16 -10.82
C PRO A 63 -2.04 2.47 -11.14
N GLU A 64 -1.16 2.45 -12.13
CA GLU A 64 -0.38 3.60 -12.58
C GLU A 64 -1.26 4.81 -12.95
N SER A 65 -2.47 4.56 -13.46
CA SER A 65 -3.47 5.59 -13.75
C SER A 65 -3.83 6.48 -12.55
N PHE A 66 -3.69 5.97 -11.33
CA PHE A 66 -3.99 6.70 -10.09
C PHE A 66 -2.75 7.18 -9.36
N LYS A 67 -1.55 7.09 -9.97
CA LYS A 67 -0.28 7.48 -9.34
C LYS A 67 -0.32 8.88 -8.76
N THR A 68 -0.56 9.89 -9.59
CA THR A 68 -0.51 11.30 -9.17
C THR A 68 -1.53 11.64 -8.10
N LYS A 69 -2.75 11.08 -8.19
CA LYS A 69 -3.80 11.26 -7.18
C LYS A 69 -3.37 10.64 -5.85
N SER A 70 -2.83 9.42 -5.89
CA SER A 70 -2.35 8.70 -4.72
C SER A 70 -1.15 9.39 -4.07
N GLU A 71 -0.16 9.84 -4.84
CA GLU A 71 0.98 10.62 -4.31
C GLU A 71 0.52 11.88 -3.60
N THR A 72 -0.48 12.58 -4.14
CA THR A 72 -1.01 13.80 -3.53
C THR A 72 -1.71 13.51 -2.19
N LEU A 73 -2.50 12.43 -2.13
CA LEU A 73 -3.18 12.02 -0.90
C LEU A 73 -2.19 11.53 0.17
N LEU A 74 -1.23 10.68 -0.23
CA LEU A 74 -0.26 10.07 0.65
C LEU A 74 0.79 11.07 1.16
N ASN A 75 1.08 12.14 0.42
CA ASN A 75 1.96 13.23 0.88
C ASN A 75 1.47 13.94 2.15
N ASN A 76 0.16 13.85 2.47
CA ASN A 76 -0.38 14.45 3.70
C ASN A 76 -0.17 13.56 4.94
N ILE A 77 0.14 12.28 4.76
CA ILE A 77 0.28 11.30 5.86
C ILE A 77 1.69 10.76 6.02
N LEU A 78 2.48 10.73 4.95
CA LEU A 78 3.87 10.31 5.00
C LEU A 78 4.70 11.47 5.57
N PRO A 79 5.47 11.26 6.65
CA PRO A 79 6.43 12.26 7.08
C PRO A 79 7.38 12.53 5.91
N LYS A 80 7.48 13.79 5.48
CA LYS A 80 8.56 14.20 4.59
C LYS A 80 9.86 13.96 5.33
N ASN A 81 10.61 12.95 4.94
CA ASN A 81 12.03 12.90 5.26
C ASN A 81 12.67 14.04 4.46
N GLU A 82 12.85 15.18 5.12
CA GLU A 82 13.64 16.33 4.67
C GLU A 82 15.15 16.01 4.72
#